data_AF-A0A8I2FZ40-F1
#
_entry.id   AF-A0A8I2FZ40-F1
#
_cell.length_a   1.000
_cell.length_b   1.000
_cell.length_c   1.000
_cell.angle_alpha   90.00
_cell.angle_beta   90.00
_cell.angle_gamma   90.00
#
_symmetry.space_group_name_H-M   'P 1'
#
loop_
_entity.id
_entity.type
_entity.pdbx_description
1 polymer ?
#
loop_
_entity_poly.entity_id
_entity_poly.type
_entity_poly.pdbx_seq_one_letter_code
_entity_poly.pdbx_strand_id
1 'polypeptide(L)'
;MANRPVSKSDLIPAAAFEFEKAYLIKLPPYIHPPYQVQYRLIDQYGYISFSGNYFWVPDLCRQQVQVLQYSDTIDVYHRHKLLVRYPLPPEGVRNQKFTPPGKMPKHQPWNRKKPTALEEKKLRSLLPNNRN
;
A
#
# COMPACT_ATOMS: atom_id res chain seq x y z
N MET A 1 24.19 -17.17 -15.98
CA MET A 1 24.76 -17.76 -14.74
C MET A 1 24.43 -19.26 -14.59
N ALA A 2 23.24 -19.76 -14.96
CA ALA A 2 22.85 -21.16 -14.74
C ALA A 2 23.68 -22.25 -15.48
N ASN A 3 24.32 -21.89 -16.61
CA ASN A 3 25.10 -22.83 -17.42
C ASN A 3 26.61 -22.82 -17.11
N ARG A 4 27.05 -22.04 -16.13
CA ARG A 4 28.46 -22.00 -15.72
C ARG A 4 28.69 -23.04 -14.62
N PRO A 5 29.74 -23.88 -14.70
CA PRO A 5 30.08 -24.80 -13.63
C PRO A 5 30.45 -24.05 -12.35
N VAL A 6 29.99 -24.56 -11.21
CA VAL A 6 30.28 -24.01 -9.88
C VAL A 6 31.64 -24.52 -9.43
N SER A 7 32.59 -23.62 -9.16
CA SER A 7 34.03 -23.94 -8.97
C SER A 7 34.38 -24.93 -7.85
N LYS A 8 33.46 -25.23 -6.93
CA LYS A 8 33.69 -26.15 -5.81
C LYS A 8 33.17 -27.56 -6.07
N SER A 9 32.16 -27.68 -6.92
CA SER A 9 31.51 -28.96 -7.24
C SER A 9 31.71 -29.36 -8.70
N ASP A 10 32.19 -28.43 -9.54
CA ASP A 10 32.29 -28.51 -11.00
C ASP A 10 30.98 -28.88 -11.72
N LEU A 11 29.87 -28.92 -10.98
CA LEU A 11 28.55 -29.20 -11.51
C LEU A 11 27.98 -27.95 -12.19
N ILE A 12 27.29 -28.18 -13.30
CA ILE A 12 26.49 -27.16 -13.99
C ILE A 12 25.11 -27.15 -13.34
N PRO A 13 24.68 -26.04 -12.68
CA PRO A 13 23.41 -25.99 -11.96
C PRO A 13 22.20 -26.37 -12.81
N ALA A 14 22.18 -25.97 -14.09
CA ALA A 14 21.10 -26.33 -15.01
C ALA A 14 21.02 -27.86 -15.25
N ALA A 15 22.16 -28.53 -15.39
CA ALA A 15 22.20 -29.98 -15.62
C ALA A 15 21.85 -30.76 -14.35
N ALA A 16 22.33 -30.32 -13.18
CA ALA A 16 21.98 -30.90 -11.90
C ALA A 16 20.47 -30.77 -11.61
N PHE A 17 19.88 -29.61 -11.94
CA PHE A 17 18.45 -29.36 -11.74
C PHE A 17 17.56 -30.34 -12.51
N GLU A 18 17.88 -30.69 -13.76
CA GLU A 18 17.08 -31.66 -14.52
C GLU A 18 17.04 -33.05 -13.87
N PHE A 19 18.15 -33.46 -13.23
CA PHE A 19 18.20 -34.70 -12.45
C PHE A 19 17.42 -34.58 -11.14
N GLU A 20 17.61 -33.49 -10.39
CA GLU A 20 16.99 -33.27 -9.09
C GLU A 20 15.47 -33.02 -9.17
N LYS A 21 14.98 -32.51 -10.32
CA LYS A 21 13.57 -32.14 -10.54
C LYS A 21 12.58 -33.27 -10.29
N ALA A 22 12.97 -34.53 -10.55
CA ALA A 22 12.12 -35.70 -10.28
C ALA A 22 11.88 -35.94 -8.77
N TYR A 23 12.77 -35.43 -7.92
CA TYR A 23 12.73 -35.57 -6.47
C TYR A 23 12.16 -34.34 -5.75
N LEU A 24 11.82 -33.27 -6.48
CA LEU A 24 11.27 -32.04 -5.90
C LEU A 24 9.77 -32.17 -5.59
N ILE A 25 9.37 -31.54 -4.48
CA ILE A 25 7.95 -31.37 -4.13
C ILE A 25 7.35 -30.28 -5.01
N LYS A 26 6.27 -30.60 -5.74
CA LYS A 26 5.56 -29.62 -6.56
C LYS A 26 4.88 -28.58 -5.67
N LEU A 27 5.12 -27.31 -5.98
CA LEU A 27 4.41 -26.22 -5.32
C LEU A 27 2.93 -26.21 -5.73
N PRO A 28 2.04 -25.73 -4.84
CA PRO A 28 0.65 -25.48 -5.20
C PRO A 28 0.56 -24.54 -6.42
N PRO A 29 -0.47 -24.69 -7.27
CA PRO A 29 -0.64 -23.87 -8.46
C PRO A 29 -0.87 -22.38 -8.15
N TYR A 30 -1.24 -22.06 -6.91
CA TYR A 30 -1.47 -20.69 -6.46
C TYR A 30 -0.75 -20.44 -5.14
N ILE A 31 0.10 -19.42 -5.14
CA ILE A 31 0.80 -18.90 -3.96
C ILE A 31 0.26 -17.49 -3.73
N HIS A 32 -0.21 -17.23 -2.51
CA HIS A 32 -0.69 -15.90 -2.16
C HIS A 32 0.47 -14.90 -2.22
N PRO A 33 0.26 -13.68 -2.76
CA PRO A 33 1.30 -12.67 -2.75
C PRO A 33 1.70 -12.36 -1.31
N PRO A 34 2.99 -12.10 -1.05
CA PRO A 34 3.46 -11.78 0.29
C PRO A 34 2.78 -10.50 0.79
N TYR A 35 2.36 -10.50 2.05
CA TYR A 35 1.74 -9.34 2.69
C TYR A 35 2.27 -9.13 4.10
N GLN A 36 2.19 -7.89 4.55
CA GLN A 36 2.42 -7.52 5.94
C GLN A 36 1.09 -7.20 6.62
N VAL A 37 0.88 -7.79 7.80
CA VAL A 37 -0.32 -7.55 8.59
C VAL A 37 -0.07 -6.38 9.53
N GLN A 38 -0.96 -5.40 9.52
CA GLN A 38 -0.97 -4.28 10.45
C GLN A 38 -2.35 -4.11 11.07
N TYR A 39 -2.41 -3.71 12.33
CA TYR A 39 -3.67 -3.38 12.99
C TYR A 39 -3.80 -1.86 13.11
N ARG A 40 -4.96 -1.33 12.72
CA ARG A 40 -5.26 0.10 12.76
C ARG A 40 -6.63 0.33 13.39
N LEU A 41 -6.77 1.45 14.10
CA LEU A 41 -8.06 1.91 14.58
C LEU A 41 -8.67 2.84 13.55
N ILE A 42 -9.95 2.62 13.26
CA ILE A 42 -10.75 3.55 12.47
C ILE A 42 -11.11 4.74 13.38
N ASP A 43 -10.91 5.96 12.89
CA ASP A 43 -11.32 7.16 13.62
C ASP A 43 -12.85 7.34 13.64
N GLN A 44 -13.33 8.43 14.24
CA GLN A 44 -14.76 8.72 14.35
C GLN A 44 -15.47 9.03 13.01
N TYR A 45 -14.73 9.42 11.98
CA TYR A 45 -15.20 9.75 10.64
C TYR A 45 -15.02 8.60 9.64
N GLY A 46 -14.54 7.44 10.11
CA GLY A 46 -14.35 6.26 9.27
C GLY A 46 -12.98 6.20 8.59
N TYR A 47 -11.96 6.94 9.03
CA TYR A 47 -10.64 6.90 8.39
C TYR A 47 -9.64 6.02 9.15
N ILE A 48 -8.79 5.32 8.40
CA ILE A 48 -7.58 4.69 8.92
C ILE A 48 -6.35 5.48 8.47
N SER A 49 -5.36 5.61 9.35
CA SER A 49 -4.05 6.17 9.01
C SER A 49 -3.11 5.05 8.56
N PHE A 50 -2.52 5.21 7.37
CA PHE A 50 -1.56 4.26 6.83
C PHE A 50 -0.55 4.98 5.93
N SER A 51 0.76 4.72 6.14
CA SER A 51 1.85 5.36 5.39
C SER A 51 1.75 6.90 5.31
N GLY A 52 1.30 7.55 6.38
CA GLY A 52 1.10 9.01 6.42
C GLY A 52 -0.08 9.52 5.58
N ASN A 53 -0.92 8.64 5.05
CA ASN A 53 -2.15 8.97 4.35
C ASN A 53 -3.38 8.47 5.10
N TYR A 54 -4.56 8.90 4.66
CA TYR A 54 -5.84 8.59 5.29
C TYR A 54 -6.74 7.86 4.30
N PHE A 55 -7.14 6.63 4.63
CA PHE A 55 -8.02 5.82 3.79
C PHE A 55 -9.38 5.70 4.45
N TRP A 56 -10.44 6.02 3.73
CA TRP A 56 -11.79 5.93 4.27
C TRP A 56 -12.29 4.49 4.21
N VAL A 57 -12.87 3.99 5.30
CA VAL A 57 -13.46 2.67 5.42
C VAL A 57 -14.97 2.85 5.55
N PRO A 58 -15.77 2.27 4.64
CA PRO A 58 -17.21 2.41 4.71
C PRO A 58 -17.79 1.64 5.91
N ASP A 59 -18.92 2.13 6.40
CA ASP A 59 -19.84 1.44 7.32
C ASP A 59 -19.31 1.11 8.74
N LEU A 60 -18.04 1.42 9.05
CA LEU A 60 -17.44 1.24 10.36
C LEU A 60 -16.81 2.53 10.89
N CYS A 61 -16.93 2.76 12.20
CA CYS A 61 -16.25 3.83 12.94
C CYS A 61 -15.77 3.30 14.29
N ARG A 62 -14.66 3.83 14.81
CA ARG A 62 -14.13 3.50 16.16
C ARG A 62 -13.91 2.00 16.42
N GLN A 63 -13.55 1.25 15.39
CA GLN A 63 -13.25 -0.18 15.49
C GLN A 63 -11.81 -0.46 15.05
N GLN A 64 -11.22 -1.52 15.58
CA GLN A 64 -9.92 -2.02 15.12
C GLN A 64 -10.12 -2.87 13.87
N VAL A 65 -9.29 -2.63 12.86
CA VAL A 65 -9.29 -3.38 11.59
C VAL A 65 -7.91 -3.92 11.28
N GLN A 66 -7.90 -4.98 10.50
CA GLN A 66 -6.70 -5.61 9.98
C GLN A 66 -6.43 -5.06 8.59
N VAL A 67 -5.27 -4.44 8.41
CA VAL A 67 -4.79 -3.91 7.13
C VAL A 67 -3.73 -4.87 6.61
N LEU A 68 -3.97 -5.46 5.44
CA LEU A 68 -2.99 -6.25 4.71
C LEU A 68 -2.30 -5.34 3.71
N GLN A 69 -1.00 -5.14 3.89
CA GLN A 69 -0.16 -4.39 2.97
C GLN A 69 0.50 -5.35 1.98
N TYR A 70 0.18 -5.17 0.71
CA TYR A 70 0.87 -5.81 -0.43
C TYR A 70 1.89 -4.83 -1.04
N SER A 71 2.54 -5.24 -2.13
CA SER A 71 3.43 -4.36 -2.91
C SER A 71 2.69 -3.16 -3.52
N ASP A 72 1.49 -3.42 -4.05
CA ASP A 72 0.78 -2.46 -4.90
C ASP A 72 -0.58 -2.02 -4.32
N THR A 73 -1.09 -2.74 -3.33
CA THR A 73 -2.40 -2.48 -2.73
C THR A 73 -2.38 -2.60 -1.22
N ILE A 74 -3.37 -1.97 -0.59
CA ILE A 74 -3.76 -2.25 0.79
C ILE A 74 -5.18 -2.78 0.81
N ASP A 75 -5.39 -3.84 1.58
CA ASP A 75 -6.71 -4.43 1.81
C ASP A 75 -7.09 -4.26 3.27
N VAL A 76 -8.29 -3.76 3.52
CA VAL A 76 -8.80 -3.56 4.88
C VAL A 76 -9.84 -4.63 5.17
N TYR A 77 -9.58 -5.42 6.22
CA TYR A 77 -10.41 -6.49 6.71
C TYR A 77 -10.96 -6.19 8.10
N HIS A 78 -12.17 -6.66 8.36
CA HIS A 78 -12.74 -6.74 9.70
C HIS A 78 -13.48 -8.06 9.85
N ARG A 79 -13.17 -8.84 10.90
CA ARG A 79 -13.78 -10.15 11.16
C ARG A 79 -13.78 -11.06 9.92
N HIS A 80 -12.63 -11.18 9.26
CA HIS A 80 -12.45 -11.97 8.02
C HIS A 80 -13.28 -11.51 6.80
N LYS A 81 -13.92 -10.33 6.85
CA LYS A 81 -14.60 -9.73 5.71
C LYS A 81 -13.78 -8.60 5.12
N LEU A 82 -13.53 -8.65 3.81
CA LEU A 82 -12.91 -7.56 3.07
C LEU A 82 -13.89 -6.39 2.99
N LEU A 83 -13.47 -5.22 3.48
CA LEU A 83 -14.30 -4.01 3.47
C LEU A 83 -13.98 -3.13 2.27
N VAL A 84 -12.69 -2.91 2.02
CA VAL A 84 -12.22 -2.03 0.94
C VAL A 84 -10.79 -2.39 0.55
N ARG A 85 -10.49 -2.20 -0.74
CA ARG A 85 -9.16 -2.32 -1.34
C ARG A 85 -8.76 -0.98 -1.93
N TYR A 86 -7.53 -0.56 -1.69
CA TYR A 86 -6.95 0.65 -2.26
C TYR A 86 -5.63 0.36 -2.95
N PRO A 87 -5.33 1.01 -4.09
CA PRO A 87 -3.96 1.04 -4.61
C PRO A 87 -3.06 1.82 -3.64
N LEU A 88 -1.82 1.37 -3.49
CA LEU A 88 -0.80 2.12 -2.78
C LEU A 88 -0.50 3.41 -3.55
N PRO A 89 -0.51 4.57 -2.87
CA PRO A 89 -0.14 5.81 -3.52
C PRO A 89 1.36 5.81 -3.86
N PRO A 90 1.78 6.58 -4.88
CA PRO A 90 3.19 6.75 -5.24
C PRO A 90 4.04 7.18 -4.05
N GLU A 91 5.33 6.82 -4.08
CA GLU A 91 6.28 7.24 -3.05
C GLU A 91 6.31 8.76 -2.89
N GLY A 92 6.38 9.22 -1.64
CA GLY A 92 6.38 10.66 -1.30
C GLY A 92 5.00 11.28 -1.13
N VAL A 93 3.92 10.60 -1.54
CA VAL A 93 2.55 11.08 -1.26
C VAL A 93 2.24 10.93 0.23
N ARG A 94 1.98 12.05 0.91
CA ARG A 94 1.61 12.09 2.33
C ARG A 94 0.45 13.05 2.53
N ASN A 95 -0.26 12.88 3.64
CA ASN A 95 -1.39 13.70 4.08
C ASN A 95 -2.56 13.77 3.07
N GLN A 96 -2.65 12.81 2.15
CA GLN A 96 -3.77 12.70 1.22
C GLN A 96 -4.89 11.84 1.81
N LYS A 97 -6.10 12.08 1.31
CA LYS A 97 -7.30 11.32 1.65
C LYS A 97 -7.72 10.49 0.46
N PHE A 98 -7.90 9.20 0.67
CA PHE A 98 -8.38 8.27 -0.33
C PHE A 98 -9.80 7.83 0.04
N THR A 99 -10.67 7.87 -0.96
CA THR A 99 -12.09 7.52 -0.83
C THR A 99 -12.44 6.67 -2.05
N PRO A 100 -13.21 5.58 -1.88
CA PRO A 100 -13.51 4.69 -2.98
C PRO A 100 -14.51 5.39 -3.91
N PRO A 101 -14.43 5.14 -5.23
CA PRO A 101 -15.32 5.76 -6.19
C PRO A 101 -16.79 5.41 -5.89
N GLY A 102 -17.67 6.40 -5.96
CA GLY A 102 -19.12 6.22 -5.77
C GLY A 102 -19.61 6.19 -4.33
N LYS A 103 -18.73 6.27 -3.32
CA LYS A 103 -19.12 6.42 -1.92
C LYS A 103 -18.47 7.66 -1.32
N MET A 104 -19.23 8.43 -0.54
CA MET A 104 -18.70 9.61 0.14
C MET A 104 -18.80 9.42 1.66
N PRO A 105 -17.80 9.90 2.43
CA PRO A 105 -17.88 9.92 3.89
C PRO A 105 -19.08 10.76 4.32
N LYS A 106 -19.97 10.18 5.14
CA LYS A 106 -21.17 10.86 5.66
C LYS A 106 -20.83 12.05 6.56
N HIS A 107 -19.70 11.97 7.26
CA HIS A 107 -19.28 12.98 8.22
C HIS A 107 -17.84 13.41 7.95
N GLN A 108 -17.61 14.72 8.04
CA GLN A 108 -16.28 15.32 8.01
C GLN A 108 -16.15 16.33 9.17
N PRO A 109 -14.92 16.57 9.67
CA PRO A 109 -14.71 17.59 10.68
C PRO A 109 -15.14 18.97 10.15
N TRP A 110 -16.04 19.62 10.88
CA TRP A 110 -16.64 20.91 10.50
C TRP A 110 -15.61 22.04 10.41
N ASN A 111 -14.74 22.15 11.41
CA ASN A 111 -13.71 23.18 11.47
C ASN A 111 -12.34 22.61 11.09
N ARG A 112 -11.95 22.76 9.82
CA ARG A 112 -10.59 22.47 9.35
C ARG A 112 -9.93 23.77 8.92
N LYS A 113 -8.73 24.05 9.46
CA LYS A 113 -7.86 25.10 8.90
C LYS A 113 -7.57 24.75 7.44
N LYS A 114 -7.84 25.68 6.52
CA LYS A 114 -7.53 25.49 5.09
C LYS A 114 -6.01 25.34 4.95
N PRO A 115 -5.51 24.36 4.16
CA PRO A 115 -4.08 24.19 3.99
C PRO A 115 -3.49 25.41 3.26
N THR A 116 -2.45 26.01 3.85
CA THR A 116 -1.80 27.22 3.33
C THR A 116 -1.03 26.99 2.03
N ALA A 117 -0.69 25.74 1.70
CA ALA A 117 0.17 25.40 0.56
C ALA A 117 -0.36 25.88 -0.80
N LEU A 118 -1.69 25.90 -1.01
CA LEU A 118 -2.29 26.41 -2.25
C LEU A 118 -2.17 27.94 -2.34
N GLU A 119 -2.43 28.63 -1.23
CA GLU A 119 -2.28 30.08 -1.15
C GLU A 119 -0.81 30.47 -1.30
N GLU A 120 0.11 29.78 -0.63
CA GLU A 120 1.55 30.02 -0.75
C GLU A 120 2.04 29.80 -2.18
N LYS A 121 1.61 28.72 -2.85
CA LYS A 121 1.94 28.49 -4.27
C LYS A 121 1.41 29.62 -5.16
N LYS A 122 0.19 30.10 -4.90
CA LYS A 122 -0.40 31.23 -5.62
C LYS A 122 0.38 32.53 -5.37
N LEU A 123 0.76 32.82 -4.13
CA LEU A 123 1.56 33.98 -3.77
C LEU A 123 2.96 33.91 -4.40
N ARG A 124 3.63 32.75 -4.34
CA ARG A 124 4.92 32.53 -5.00
C ARG A 124 4.84 32.71 -6.52
N SER A 125 3.72 32.36 -7.15
CA SER A 125 3.51 32.60 -8.59
C SER A 125 3.27 34.07 -8.95
N LEU A 126 2.82 34.88 -8.00
CA LEU A 126 2.57 36.32 -8.17
C LEU A 126 3.80 37.17 -7.88
N LEU A 127 4.81 36.63 -7.18
CA LEU A 127 6.05 37.33 -6.92
C LEU A 127 6.91 37.32 -8.20
N PRO A 128 7.28 38.49 -8.77
CA PRO A 128 8.27 38.53 -9.84
C PRO A 128 9.60 37.96 -9.33
N ASN A 129 10.29 37.19 -10.17
CA ASN A 129 11.64 36.71 -9.91
C ASN A 129 12.63 37.89 -9.91
N ASN A 130 12.59 38.75 -8.89
CA ASN A 130 13.64 39.72 -8.64
C ASN A 130 14.81 38.98 -7.98
N ARG A 131 15.59 38.30 -8.83
CA ARG A 131 16.93 37.84 -8.52
C ARG A 131 17.87 39.02 -8.78
N ASN A 132 18.29 39.68 -7.71
CA ASN A 132 19.52 40.47 -7.69
C ASN A 132 20.69 39.58 -7.30
#